data_AF-A0A7C7WP65-F1
#
_entry.id   AF-A0A7C7WP65-F1
#
_cell.length_a   1.000
_cell.length_b   1.000
_cell.length_c   1.000
_cell.angle_alpha   90.00
_cell.angle_beta   90.00
_cell.angle_gamma   90.00
#
_symmetry.space_group_name_H-M   'P 1'
#
loop_
_entity.id
_entity.type
_entity.pdbx_description
1 polymer ?
#
loop_
_entity_poly.entity_id
_entity_poly.type
_entity_poly.pdbx_seq_one_letter_code
_entity_poly.pdbx_strand_id
1 'polypeptide(L)'
;MRTLGLILALFAFVILISNIAAIVQRNNGIPNPLEAMFPEMFVDEEEIQALETQTAPFADARPLEAIGDAGIGVEYTPLGTERVSVDMNLPHLHEGAINKWVMQAVAESLTFAPTDEAAYAAHQESLKEFMSANGISEYNKFLRRIKAVELMRSNNYELKTFIDGIPQLRTSGVVGNVYRWVYDVPLIMTFLPVGAQDYREMTSNQGDQFLTEKVFIRVQLGRVAEGGREGIVIETWDVLKKK
;
A
#
# COMPACT_ATOMS: atom_id res chain seq x y z
N MET A 1 -66.08 2.19 22.66
CA MET A 1 -64.69 1.66 22.56
C MET A 1 -64.45 0.72 21.36
N ARG A 2 -65.24 0.77 20.28
CA ARG A 2 -64.98 -0.02 19.04
C ARG A 2 -64.51 0.82 17.85
N THR A 3 -64.61 2.14 17.93
CA THR A 3 -64.29 3.07 16.83
C THR A 3 -62.85 3.59 16.87
N LEU A 4 -62.16 3.51 18.01
CA LEU A 4 -60.79 4.01 18.16
C LEU A 4 -59.74 3.03 17.61
N GLY A 5 -59.98 1.72 17.70
CA GLY A 5 -59.07 0.68 17.20
C GLY A 5 -59.00 0.61 15.67
N LEU A 6 -60.08 0.97 14.97
CA LEU A 6 -60.13 0.92 13.51
C LEU A 6 -59.36 2.08 12.85
N ILE A 7 -59.31 3.24 13.52
CA ILE A 7 -58.58 4.41 13.03
C ILE A 7 -57.06 4.20 13.19
N LEU A 8 -56.61 3.56 14.28
CA LEU A 8 -55.19 3.27 14.48
C LEU A 8 -54.67 2.19 13.52
N ALA A 9 -55.48 1.19 13.17
CA ALA A 9 -55.10 0.16 12.19
C ALA A 9 -55.00 0.70 10.76
N LEU A 10 -55.85 1.67 10.39
CA LEU A 10 -55.78 2.35 9.09
C LEU A 10 -54.55 3.25 8.96
N PHE A 11 -54.11 3.89 10.04
CA PHE A 11 -52.89 4.71 10.03
C PHE A 11 -51.61 3.88 9.88
N ALA A 12 -51.56 2.68 10.47
CA ALA A 12 -50.41 1.79 10.36
C ALA A 12 -50.27 1.17 8.95
N PHE A 13 -51.39 0.91 8.24
CA PHE A 13 -51.35 0.34 6.89
C PHE A 13 -50.94 1.36 5.81
N VAL A 14 -51.30 2.64 5.97
CA VAL A 14 -50.89 3.72 5.06
C VAL A 14 -49.38 3.98 5.16
N ILE A 15 -48.78 3.88 6.36
CA ILE A 15 -47.33 4.08 6.55
C ILE A 15 -46.52 2.89 6.00
N LEU A 16 -47.08 1.68 5.97
CA LEU A 16 -46.40 0.50 5.39
C LEU A 16 -46.42 0.48 3.85
N ILE A 17 -47.46 1.03 3.21
CA ILE A 17 -47.51 1.16 1.74
C ILE A 17 -46.65 2.34 1.25
N SER A 18 -46.45 3.36 2.09
CA SER A 18 -45.64 4.54 1.75
C SER A 18 -44.13 4.26 1.65
N ASN A 19 -43.64 3.12 2.15
CA ASN A 19 -42.21 2.77 2.10
C ASN A 19 -41.83 1.70 1.07
N ILE A 20 -42.80 1.12 0.34
CA ILE A 20 -42.50 0.18 -0.76
C ILE A 20 -42.50 0.90 -2.13
N ALA A 21 -43.12 2.08 -2.23
CA ALA A 21 -43.15 2.87 -3.47
C ALA A 21 -41.85 3.67 -3.76
N ALA A 22 -40.87 3.69 -2.85
CA ALA A 22 -39.62 4.45 -3.02
C ALA A 22 -38.47 3.65 -3.67
N ILE A 23 -38.67 2.37 -4.03
CA ILE A 23 -37.62 1.52 -4.62
C ILE A 23 -37.85 1.22 -6.11
N VAL A 24 -38.98 1.63 -6.69
CA VAL A 24 -39.27 1.38 -8.12
C VAL A 24 -39.73 2.67 -8.80
N GLN A 25 -38.78 3.56 -9.11
CA GLN A 25 -38.83 4.53 -10.23
C GLN A 25 -37.57 5.42 -10.23
N ARG A 26 -36.45 4.88 -10.72
CA ARG A 26 -35.36 5.68 -11.31
C ARG A 26 -34.83 4.96 -12.54
N ASN A 27 -35.65 4.95 -13.58
CA ASN A 27 -35.25 4.83 -14.97
C ASN A 27 -36.49 5.19 -15.77
N ASN A 28 -36.63 6.47 -16.09
CA ASN A 28 -37.42 6.99 -17.21
C ASN A 28 -37.18 8.51 -17.30
N GLY A 29 -36.17 8.88 -18.08
CA GLY A 29 -36.13 10.07 -18.94
C GLY A 29 -36.67 11.39 -18.40
N ILE A 30 -36.09 11.92 -17.33
CA ILE A 30 -36.13 13.37 -17.11
C ILE A 30 -34.91 13.93 -17.86
N PRO A 31 -35.09 14.78 -18.89
CA PRO A 31 -33.96 15.41 -19.57
C PRO A 31 -33.18 16.24 -18.56
N ASN A 32 -31.87 16.05 -18.50
CA ASN A 32 -31.03 16.73 -17.55
C ASN A 32 -30.98 18.22 -17.93
N PRO A 33 -31.38 19.18 -17.06
CA PRO A 33 -31.33 20.60 -17.40
C PRO A 33 -29.93 21.10 -17.76
N LEU A 34 -28.88 20.35 -17.37
CA LEU A 34 -27.51 20.59 -17.75
C LEU A 34 -27.21 20.24 -19.24
N GLU A 35 -27.82 19.17 -19.78
CA GLU A 35 -27.66 18.75 -21.19
C GLU A 35 -28.34 19.76 -22.14
N ALA A 36 -29.49 20.30 -21.73
CA ALA A 36 -30.21 21.29 -22.53
C ALA A 36 -29.46 22.64 -22.66
N MET A 37 -28.60 22.97 -21.68
CA MET A 37 -27.82 24.21 -21.69
C MET A 37 -26.48 24.09 -22.44
N PHE A 38 -25.97 22.87 -22.64
CA PHE A 38 -24.69 22.60 -23.29
C PHE A 38 -24.74 21.34 -24.18
N PRO A 39 -25.53 21.34 -25.27
CA PRO A 39 -25.72 20.16 -26.11
C PRO A 39 -24.43 19.69 -26.81
N GLU A 40 -23.41 20.55 -26.93
CA GLU A 40 -22.13 20.22 -27.56
C GLU A 40 -21.14 19.47 -26.64
N MET A 41 -21.37 19.41 -25.32
CA MET A 41 -20.49 18.68 -24.38
C MET A 41 -20.91 17.22 -24.15
N PHE A 42 -22.08 16.83 -24.64
CA PHE A 42 -22.67 15.49 -24.46
C PHE A 42 -23.13 14.90 -25.79
N VAL A 43 -22.33 15.13 -26.84
CA VAL A 43 -22.41 14.30 -28.04
C VAL A 43 -21.75 12.97 -27.69
N ASP A 44 -22.45 11.85 -27.88
CA ASP A 44 -21.91 10.50 -27.71
C ASP A 44 -20.78 10.27 -28.73
N GLU A 45 -19.58 10.75 -28.42
CA GLU A 45 -18.35 10.46 -29.17
C GLU A 45 -17.96 8.96 -29.07
N GLU A 46 -18.52 8.22 -28.10
CA GLU A 46 -18.30 6.77 -27.97
C GLU A 46 -18.91 5.96 -29.13
N GLU A 47 -20.04 6.39 -29.72
CA GLU A 47 -20.66 5.63 -30.83
C GLU A 47 -19.91 5.84 -32.16
N ILE A 48 -19.20 6.97 -32.32
CA ILE A 48 -18.36 7.25 -33.48
C ILE A 48 -16.95 6.63 -33.31
N GLN A 49 -16.35 6.69 -32.12
CA GLN A 49 -15.04 6.07 -31.84
C GLN A 49 -15.10 4.53 -31.76
N ALA A 50 -16.25 3.94 -31.42
CA ALA A 50 -16.43 2.48 -31.43
C ALA A 50 -16.43 1.87 -32.84
N LEU A 51 -16.74 2.66 -33.88
CA LEU A 51 -16.62 2.21 -35.28
C LEU A 51 -15.19 2.35 -35.83
N GLU A 52 -14.40 3.31 -35.34
CA GLU A 52 -13.02 3.53 -35.80
C GLU A 52 -11.99 2.59 -35.13
N THR A 53 -12.29 2.01 -33.96
CA THR A 53 -11.36 1.15 -33.20
C THR A 53 -11.37 -0.34 -33.57
N GLN A 54 -12.21 -0.78 -34.52
CA GLN A 54 -12.23 -2.18 -34.98
C GLN A 54 -11.30 -2.49 -36.15
N THR A 55 -10.54 -1.50 -36.62
CA THR A 55 -9.55 -1.72 -37.67
C THR A 55 -8.19 -1.33 -37.13
N ALA A 56 -7.40 -2.32 -36.74
CA ALA A 56 -6.02 -2.06 -36.33
C ALA A 56 -5.28 -1.40 -37.52
N PRO A 57 -4.41 -0.39 -37.30
CA PRO A 57 -3.71 0.34 -38.36
C PRO A 57 -2.70 -0.51 -39.16
N PHE A 58 -2.69 -1.83 -38.93
CA PHE A 58 -1.89 -2.83 -39.64
C PHE A 58 -2.73 -3.69 -40.60
N ALA A 59 -4.05 -3.51 -40.65
CA ALA A 59 -4.97 -4.30 -41.48
C ALA A 59 -4.80 -4.03 -42.99
N ASP A 60 -4.28 -2.86 -43.35
CA ASP A 60 -3.81 -2.56 -44.71
C ASP A 60 -2.36 -3.02 -44.89
N ALA A 61 -2.10 -4.29 -44.57
CA ALA A 61 -0.91 -4.96 -45.07
C ALA A 61 -1.10 -5.17 -46.57
N ARG A 62 -0.62 -4.22 -47.37
CA ARG A 62 -0.32 -4.49 -48.79
C ARG A 62 0.52 -5.75 -48.83
N PRO A 63 0.27 -6.70 -49.76
CA PRO A 63 1.14 -7.84 -49.93
C PRO A 63 2.57 -7.32 -50.07
N LEU A 64 3.46 -7.73 -49.17
CA LEU A 64 4.89 -7.51 -49.34
C LEU A 64 5.27 -8.24 -50.62
N GLU A 65 5.33 -7.49 -51.73
CA GLU A 65 6.13 -7.90 -52.87
C GLU A 65 7.51 -8.27 -52.34
N ALA A 66 7.98 -9.44 -52.76
CA ALA A 66 9.23 -10.04 -52.32
C ALA A 66 10.37 -9.01 -52.41
N ILE A 67 10.72 -8.41 -51.27
CA ILE A 67 11.98 -7.67 -51.13
C ILE A 67 13.05 -8.75 -51.09
N GLY A 68 13.67 -8.93 -52.24
CA GLY A 68 14.81 -9.81 -52.42
C GLY A 68 15.93 -9.44 -51.45
N ASP A 69 16.53 -10.50 -50.92
CA ASP A 69 17.92 -10.65 -50.50
C ASP A 69 18.78 -9.37 -50.60
N ALA A 70 18.65 -8.50 -49.60
CA ALA A 70 19.65 -7.51 -49.26
C ALA A 70 19.96 -7.73 -47.78
N GLY A 71 20.98 -8.56 -47.53
CA GLY A 71 21.38 -9.06 -46.22
C GLY A 71 21.68 -7.98 -45.18
N ILE A 72 20.64 -7.47 -44.52
CA ILE A 72 20.73 -6.96 -43.17
C ILE A 72 20.35 -8.12 -42.28
N GLY A 73 21.37 -8.92 -41.92
CA GLY A 73 21.23 -9.92 -40.87
C GLY A 73 20.89 -9.20 -39.57
N VAL A 74 19.60 -9.17 -39.21
CA VAL A 74 19.22 -8.95 -37.82
C VAL A 74 19.63 -10.21 -37.09
N GLU A 75 20.84 -10.18 -36.54
CA GLU A 75 21.31 -11.19 -35.61
C GLU A 75 20.43 -11.10 -34.37
N TYR A 76 19.43 -11.97 -34.31
CA TYR A 76 18.69 -12.21 -33.08
C TYR A 76 19.64 -12.92 -32.13
N THR A 77 20.29 -12.15 -31.23
CA THR A 77 20.93 -12.74 -30.07
C THR A 77 19.83 -13.51 -29.33
N PRO A 78 19.91 -14.84 -29.21
CA PRO A 78 19.01 -15.57 -28.32
C PRO A 78 19.15 -14.92 -26.94
N LEU A 79 18.04 -14.68 -26.24
CA LEU A 79 18.02 -14.17 -24.87
C LEU A 79 19.07 -14.95 -24.05
N GLY A 80 20.23 -14.33 -23.92
CA GLY A 80 21.45 -14.99 -23.55
C GLY A 80 21.35 -15.43 -22.10
N THR A 81 22.00 -16.55 -21.82
CA THR A 81 22.43 -16.96 -20.48
C THR A 81 23.42 -15.99 -19.82
N GLU A 82 23.59 -14.78 -20.38
CA GLU A 82 24.30 -13.68 -19.74
C GLU A 82 23.49 -13.16 -18.56
N ARG A 83 24.05 -13.32 -17.37
CA ARG A 83 23.63 -12.54 -16.21
C ARG A 83 23.82 -11.07 -16.59
N VAL A 84 22.72 -10.41 -16.97
CA VAL A 84 22.71 -8.96 -17.12
C VAL A 84 23.24 -8.39 -15.81
N SER A 85 24.46 -7.84 -15.84
CA SER A 85 25.04 -7.21 -14.67
C SER A 85 24.15 -6.03 -14.32
N VAL A 86 23.38 -6.17 -13.25
CA VAL A 86 22.48 -5.11 -12.81
C VAL A 86 23.36 -3.97 -12.31
N ASP A 87 23.39 -2.85 -13.03
CA ASP A 87 24.20 -1.69 -12.64
C ASP A 87 23.68 -1.13 -11.31
N MET A 88 24.47 -1.32 -10.25
CA MET A 88 24.14 -0.94 -8.88
C MET A 88 24.12 0.57 -8.67
N ASN A 89 24.66 1.36 -9.61
CA ASN A 89 24.74 2.81 -9.54
C ASN A 89 23.49 3.52 -10.08
N LEU A 90 22.52 2.78 -10.62
CA LEU A 90 21.28 3.36 -11.14
C LEU A 90 20.11 3.07 -10.20
N PRO A 91 19.10 3.93 -10.12
CA PRO A 91 17.82 3.56 -9.52
C PRO A 91 17.12 2.56 -10.45
N HIS A 92 16.63 1.45 -9.90
CA HIS A 92 15.91 0.43 -10.68
C HIS A 92 14.39 0.39 -10.40
N LEU A 93 13.95 1.17 -9.41
CA LEU A 93 12.55 1.30 -9.03
C LEU A 93 12.15 2.77 -9.10
N HIS A 94 10.92 3.02 -9.51
CA HIS A 94 10.31 4.34 -9.40
C HIS A 94 10.05 4.67 -7.93
N GLU A 95 10.20 5.95 -7.55
CA GLU A 95 9.94 6.45 -6.19
C GLU A 95 8.62 5.95 -5.56
N GLY A 96 7.50 5.94 -6.30
CA GLY A 96 6.23 5.43 -5.76
C GLY A 96 6.26 3.96 -5.35
N ALA A 97 7.06 3.13 -6.04
CA ALA A 97 7.27 1.73 -5.67
C ALA A 97 8.15 1.63 -4.42
N ILE A 98 9.20 2.45 -4.32
CA ILE A 98 10.08 2.51 -3.15
C ILE A 98 9.32 2.99 -1.91
N ASN A 99 8.42 3.98 -2.06
CA ASN A 99 7.58 4.47 -0.97
C ASN A 99 6.71 3.34 -0.41
N LYS A 100 5.99 2.62 -1.29
CA LYS A 100 5.16 1.46 -0.88
C LYS A 100 6.01 0.40 -0.18
N TRP A 101 7.17 0.10 -0.73
CA TRP A 101 8.10 -0.87 -0.16
C TRP A 101 8.57 -0.46 1.23
N VAL A 102 9.00 0.79 1.42
CA VAL A 102 9.45 1.30 2.72
C VAL A 102 8.33 1.28 3.75
N MET A 103 7.11 1.64 3.35
CA MET A 103 5.95 1.60 4.23
C MET A 103 5.70 0.18 4.73
N GLN A 104 5.72 -0.79 3.81
CA GLN A 104 5.55 -2.19 4.13
C GLN A 104 6.68 -2.69 5.04
N ALA A 105 7.93 -2.51 4.63
CA ALA A 105 9.10 -2.97 5.37
C ALA A 105 9.12 -2.42 6.81
N VAL A 106 8.88 -1.12 6.99
CA VAL A 106 8.86 -0.48 8.32
C VAL A 106 7.67 -0.96 9.15
N ALA A 107 6.47 -1.05 8.56
CA ALA A 107 5.28 -1.49 9.27
C ALA A 107 5.39 -2.94 9.76
N GLU A 108 5.85 -3.85 8.89
CA GLU A 108 6.06 -5.26 9.23
C GLU A 108 7.17 -5.42 10.28
N SER A 109 8.26 -4.64 10.15
CA SER A 109 9.36 -4.67 11.12
C SER A 109 8.93 -4.26 12.53
N LEU A 110 7.88 -3.42 12.65
CA LEU A 110 7.36 -2.92 13.91
C LEU A 110 5.96 -3.47 14.21
N THR A 111 5.61 -4.64 13.68
CA THR A 111 4.34 -5.31 13.97
C THR A 111 4.60 -6.75 14.39
N PHE A 112 4.76 -6.99 15.70
CA PHE A 112 5.07 -8.32 16.23
C PHE A 112 4.70 -8.47 17.71
N ALA A 113 4.54 -9.73 18.12
CA ALA A 113 4.31 -10.12 19.51
C ALA A 113 5.44 -11.06 19.96
N PRO A 114 6.31 -10.67 20.92
CA PRO A 114 7.38 -11.52 21.40
C PRO A 114 6.88 -12.45 22.53
N THR A 115 5.83 -13.24 22.23
CA THR A 115 5.16 -14.12 23.21
C THR A 115 6.12 -15.09 23.90
N ASP A 116 7.10 -15.57 23.15
CA ASP A 116 8.22 -16.37 23.64
C ASP A 116 9.50 -16.07 22.84
N GLU A 117 10.61 -16.72 23.19
CA GLU A 117 11.89 -16.55 22.49
C GLU A 117 11.86 -17.08 21.05
N ALA A 118 11.06 -18.10 20.76
CA ALA A 118 10.98 -18.68 19.42
C ALA A 118 10.22 -17.74 18.47
N ALA A 119 9.11 -17.15 18.92
CA ALA A 119 8.36 -16.14 18.19
C ALA A 119 9.21 -14.89 17.91
N TYR A 120 9.98 -14.43 18.91
CA TYR A 120 10.89 -13.32 18.71
C TYR A 120 12.03 -13.65 17.73
N ALA A 121 12.60 -14.86 17.81
CA ALA A 121 13.63 -15.31 16.87
C ALA A 121 13.07 -15.44 15.43
N ALA A 122 11.85 -15.94 15.27
CA ALA A 122 11.18 -16.02 13.97
C ALA A 122 10.95 -14.63 13.38
N HIS A 123 10.54 -13.65 14.19
CA HIS A 123 10.46 -12.25 13.77
C HIS A 123 11.82 -11.71 13.32
N GLN A 124 12.88 -11.94 14.11
CA GLN A 124 14.23 -11.50 13.72
C GLN A 124 14.71 -12.13 12.40
N GLU A 125 14.30 -13.37 12.12
CA GLU A 125 14.62 -14.04 10.86
C GLU A 125 13.89 -13.40 9.68
N SER A 126 12.60 -13.07 9.82
CA SER A 126 11.83 -12.43 8.74
C SER A 126 12.36 -11.04 8.38
N LEU A 127 12.96 -10.31 9.33
CA LEU A 127 13.58 -9.01 9.06
C LEU A 127 14.72 -9.07 8.02
N LYS A 128 15.34 -10.24 7.81
CA LYS A 128 16.40 -10.40 6.81
C LYS A 128 15.91 -10.21 5.37
N GLU A 129 14.60 -10.31 5.13
CA GLU A 129 14.00 -9.99 3.83
C GLU A 129 14.02 -8.49 3.51
N PHE A 130 13.98 -7.65 4.55
CA PHE A 130 13.89 -6.19 4.43
C PHE A 130 15.19 -5.47 4.77
N MET A 131 16.06 -6.07 5.58
CA MET A 131 17.20 -5.38 6.19
C MET A 131 18.52 -6.09 5.93
N SER A 132 19.57 -5.29 5.72
CA SER A 132 20.94 -5.77 5.83
C SER A 132 21.30 -6.13 7.27
N ALA A 133 22.41 -6.85 7.46
CA ALA A 133 22.93 -7.15 8.80
C ALA A 133 23.18 -5.88 9.65
N ASN A 134 23.64 -4.79 9.02
CA ASN A 134 23.80 -3.51 9.70
C ASN A 134 22.44 -2.89 10.08
N GLY A 135 21.46 -2.95 9.18
CA GLY A 135 20.10 -2.49 9.43
C GLY A 135 19.47 -3.19 10.63
N ILE A 136 19.61 -4.52 10.71
CA ILE A 136 19.14 -5.34 11.85
C ILE A 136 19.84 -4.93 13.15
N SER A 137 21.15 -4.66 13.10
CA SER A 137 21.90 -4.19 14.27
C SER A 137 21.37 -2.86 14.80
N GLU A 138 21.14 -1.89 13.92
CA GLU A 138 20.58 -0.58 14.28
C GLU A 138 19.12 -0.67 14.75
N TYR A 139 18.30 -1.48 14.09
CA TYR A 139 16.93 -1.78 14.52
C TYR A 139 16.91 -2.37 15.95
N ASN A 140 17.78 -3.33 16.23
CA ASN A 140 17.88 -3.94 17.56
C ASN A 140 18.41 -2.96 18.61
N LYS A 141 19.33 -2.05 18.24
CA LYS A 141 19.73 -0.94 19.12
C LYS A 141 18.54 -0.03 19.44
N PHE A 142 17.72 0.29 18.45
CA PHE A 142 16.50 1.07 18.64
C PHE A 142 15.54 0.37 19.61
N LEU A 143 15.18 -0.90 19.38
CA LEU A 143 14.29 -1.65 20.26
C LEU A 143 14.79 -1.70 21.71
N ARG A 144 16.11 -1.92 21.90
CA ARG A 144 16.73 -1.89 23.24
C ARG A 144 16.67 -0.51 23.87
N ARG A 145 16.92 0.56 23.11
CA ARG A 145 16.90 1.95 23.60
C ARG A 145 15.52 2.33 24.15
N ILE A 146 14.44 1.88 23.50
CA ILE A 146 13.08 2.12 23.96
C ILE A 146 12.53 1.02 24.88
N LYS A 147 13.35 0.02 25.22
CA LYS A 147 12.95 -1.15 26.02
C LYS A 147 11.69 -1.87 25.50
N ALA A 148 11.48 -1.88 24.18
CA ALA A 148 10.23 -2.37 23.60
C ALA A 148 9.96 -3.84 23.94
N VAL A 149 10.96 -4.71 23.79
CA VAL A 149 10.81 -6.16 24.03
C VAL A 149 10.56 -6.45 25.52
N GLU A 150 11.26 -5.74 26.42
CA GLU A 150 11.04 -5.84 27.86
C GLU A 150 9.61 -5.42 28.23
N LEU A 151 9.16 -4.26 27.73
CA LEU A 151 7.81 -3.75 27.94
C LEU A 151 6.75 -4.75 27.44
N MET A 152 6.96 -5.31 26.24
CA MET A 152 6.04 -6.28 25.65
C MET A 152 5.95 -7.57 26.46
N ARG A 153 7.08 -8.13 26.88
CA ARG A 153 7.10 -9.39 27.64
C ARG A 153 6.54 -9.23 29.04
N SER A 154 6.87 -8.14 29.74
CA SER A 154 6.43 -7.92 31.12
C SER A 154 4.93 -7.69 31.24
N ASN A 155 4.28 -7.16 30.20
CA ASN A 155 2.85 -6.81 30.21
C ASN A 155 1.99 -7.66 29.28
N ASN A 156 2.58 -8.70 28.65
CA ASN A 156 1.91 -9.49 27.62
C ASN A 156 1.33 -8.61 26.50
N TYR A 157 2.14 -7.69 25.99
CA TYR A 157 1.79 -6.81 24.88
C TYR A 157 2.39 -7.27 23.56
N GLU A 158 1.71 -6.90 22.48
CA GLU A 158 2.23 -6.85 21.13
C GLU A 158 2.45 -5.40 20.69
N LEU A 159 3.40 -5.21 19.80
CA LEU A 159 3.62 -3.94 19.13
C LEU A 159 2.88 -3.96 17.80
N LYS A 160 2.02 -2.96 17.58
CA LYS A 160 1.41 -2.67 16.29
C LYS A 160 1.90 -1.33 15.79
N THR A 161 2.12 -1.23 14.49
CA THR A 161 2.53 0.03 13.87
C THR A 161 1.64 0.39 12.70
N PHE A 162 1.34 1.68 12.58
CA PHE A 162 0.66 2.26 11.45
C PHE A 162 1.49 3.41 10.89
N ILE A 163 1.65 3.47 9.56
CA ILE A 163 2.39 4.57 8.92
C ILE A 163 1.46 5.79 8.81
N ASP A 164 1.86 6.91 9.44
CA ASP A 164 1.08 8.15 9.55
C ASP A 164 1.38 9.09 8.36
N GLY A 165 1.15 8.60 7.14
CA GLY A 165 1.32 9.36 5.91
C GLY A 165 2.31 8.76 4.91
N ILE A 166 2.75 9.58 3.95
CA ILE A 166 3.68 9.16 2.90
C ILE A 166 5.12 9.38 3.37
N PRO A 167 6.02 8.38 3.23
CA PRO A 167 7.45 8.55 3.45
C PRO A 167 8.03 9.72 2.66
N GLN A 168 8.88 10.52 3.28
CA GLN A 168 9.51 11.67 2.64
C GLN A 168 10.92 11.31 2.19
N LEU A 169 11.16 11.32 0.87
CA LEU A 169 12.51 11.19 0.33
C LEU A 169 13.33 12.42 0.71
N ARG A 170 14.43 12.22 1.45
CA ARG A 170 15.34 13.28 1.90
C ARG A 170 16.51 13.49 0.94
N THR A 171 17.10 12.38 0.49
CA THR A 171 18.20 12.39 -0.47
C THR A 171 18.27 11.05 -1.17
N SER A 172 18.82 11.05 -2.38
CA SER A 172 19.18 9.82 -3.10
C SER A 172 20.41 10.06 -3.95
N GLY A 173 21.13 8.98 -4.25
CA GLY A 173 22.31 9.03 -5.11
C GLY A 173 23.28 7.88 -4.88
N VAL A 174 24.36 7.87 -5.65
CA VAL A 174 25.40 6.84 -5.55
C VAL A 174 26.37 7.18 -4.43
N VAL A 175 26.56 6.23 -3.52
CA VAL A 175 27.59 6.28 -2.49
C VAL A 175 28.34 4.95 -2.55
N GLY A 176 29.67 4.95 -2.52
CA GLY A 176 30.44 3.69 -2.51
C GLY A 176 30.03 2.68 -3.60
N ASN A 177 29.76 3.15 -4.82
CA ASN A 177 29.33 2.35 -5.97
C ASN A 177 27.99 1.58 -5.80
N VAL A 178 27.10 2.10 -4.94
CA VAL A 178 25.74 1.60 -4.75
C VAL A 178 24.79 2.79 -4.67
N TYR A 179 23.67 2.72 -5.40
CA TYR A 179 22.60 3.70 -5.30
C TYR A 179 21.88 3.56 -3.97
N ARG A 180 21.67 4.69 -3.29
CA ARG A 180 21.04 4.76 -1.97
C ARG A 180 19.93 5.79 -1.94
N TRP A 181 18.99 5.58 -1.03
CA TRP A 181 17.90 6.51 -0.72
C TRP A 181 17.83 6.71 0.79
N VAL A 182 17.45 7.91 1.22
CA VAL A 182 17.18 8.20 2.64
C VAL A 182 15.75 8.70 2.76
N TYR A 183 14.97 8.03 3.59
CA TYR A 183 13.57 8.33 3.83
C TYR A 183 13.32 8.68 5.29
N ASP A 184 12.46 9.67 5.50
CA ASP A 184 11.84 9.94 6.80
C ASP A 184 10.40 9.38 6.77
N VAL A 185 10.10 8.46 7.68
CA VAL A 185 8.85 7.70 7.75
C VAL A 185 8.08 8.13 9.00
N PRO A 186 6.97 8.86 8.87
CA PRO A 186 6.08 9.15 9.99
C PRO A 186 5.28 7.89 10.36
N LEU A 187 5.23 7.55 11.64
CA LEU A 187 4.47 6.39 12.10
C LEU A 187 3.91 6.56 13.52
N ILE A 188 2.90 5.78 13.80
CA ILE A 188 2.29 5.60 15.13
C ILE A 188 2.63 4.19 15.59
N MET A 189 3.28 4.09 16.75
CA MET A 189 3.55 2.83 17.44
C MET A 189 2.57 2.67 18.58
N THR A 190 1.95 1.50 18.71
CA THR A 190 1.04 1.20 19.80
C THR A 190 1.41 -0.13 20.43
N PHE A 191 1.61 -0.13 21.75
CA PHE A 191 1.72 -1.34 22.56
C PHE A 191 0.32 -1.72 23.08
N LEU A 192 -0.14 -2.93 22.74
CA LEU A 192 -1.47 -3.44 23.04
C LEU A 192 -1.38 -4.81 23.70
N PRO A 193 -2.25 -5.17 24.66
CA PRO A 193 -2.47 -6.56 25.06
C PRO A 193 -2.59 -7.53 23.87
N VAL A 194 -1.89 -8.65 23.94
CA VAL A 194 -1.95 -9.70 22.91
C VAL A 194 -3.39 -10.19 22.76
N GLY A 195 -3.88 -10.27 21.52
CA GLY A 195 -5.22 -10.77 21.21
C GLY A 195 -6.34 -9.74 21.34
N ALA A 196 -6.00 -8.48 21.63
CA ALA A 196 -6.95 -7.38 21.59
C ALA A 196 -7.48 -7.12 20.17
N GLN A 197 -8.77 -7.34 19.96
CA GLN A 197 -9.39 -7.18 18.63
C GLN A 197 -10.01 -5.79 18.42
N ASP A 198 -10.45 -5.11 19.48
CA ASP A 198 -11.09 -3.81 19.39
C ASP A 198 -10.56 -2.83 20.45
N TYR A 199 -10.01 -1.70 20.01
CA TYR A 199 -9.57 -0.58 20.84
C TYR A 199 -10.69 -0.04 21.75
N ARG A 200 -11.95 -0.19 21.34
CA ARG A 200 -13.12 0.34 22.05
C ARG A 200 -13.47 -0.47 23.30
N GLU A 201 -13.27 -1.79 23.24
CA GLU A 201 -13.57 -2.71 24.35
C GLU A 201 -12.57 -2.55 25.51
N MET A 202 -11.36 -2.07 25.21
CA MET A 202 -10.26 -1.88 26.17
C MET A 202 -10.45 -0.67 27.10
N THR A 203 -11.34 0.27 26.76
CA THR A 203 -11.65 1.44 27.62
C THR A 203 -12.61 1.12 28.78
N SER A 204 -13.20 -0.08 28.77
CA SER A 204 -14.29 -0.47 29.68
C SER A 204 -13.80 -1.10 30.99
N ASN A 205 -12.61 -1.70 30.97
CA ASN A 205 -12.04 -2.41 32.12
C ASN A 205 -10.82 -1.63 32.64
N GLN A 206 -10.94 -1.06 33.83
CA GLN A 206 -9.87 -0.36 34.53
C GLN A 206 -8.64 -1.28 34.71
N GLY A 207 -7.67 -1.24 33.80
CA GLY A 207 -6.42 -1.99 33.94
C GLY A 207 -5.54 -2.05 32.69
N ASP A 208 -6.12 -2.10 31.50
CA ASP A 208 -5.35 -2.27 30.26
C ASP A 208 -4.90 -0.93 29.70
N GLN A 209 -3.72 -0.48 30.12
CA GLN A 209 -3.08 0.72 29.58
C GLN A 209 -2.41 0.40 28.24
N PHE A 210 -2.92 0.95 27.14
CA PHE A 210 -2.18 0.95 25.88
C PHE A 210 -1.26 2.18 25.82
N LEU A 211 -0.06 1.99 25.26
CA LEU A 211 0.91 3.07 25.05
C LEU A 211 1.00 3.38 23.56
N THR A 212 0.56 4.56 23.16
CA THR A 212 0.62 5.03 21.76
C THR A 212 1.58 6.21 21.64
N GLU A 213 2.53 6.11 20.72
CA GLU A 213 3.52 7.15 20.47
C GLU A 213 3.65 7.45 18.98
N LYS A 214 3.71 8.74 18.63
CA LYS A 214 4.02 9.21 17.27
C LYS A 214 5.52 9.39 17.12
N VAL A 215 6.10 8.70 16.15
CA VAL A 215 7.54 8.63 15.94
C VAL A 215 7.88 8.89 14.46
N PHE A 216 9.02 9.52 14.22
CA PHE A 216 9.61 9.61 12.88
C PHE A 216 10.84 8.73 12.83
N ILE A 217 10.88 7.80 11.87
CA ILE A 217 12.02 6.93 11.66
C ILE A 217 12.73 7.36 10.39
N ARG A 218 14.05 7.52 10.47
CA ARG A 218 14.91 7.71 9.30
C ARG A 218 15.50 6.37 8.91
N VAL A 219 15.25 5.96 7.67
CA VAL A 219 15.84 4.75 7.09
C VAL A 219 16.70 5.11 5.88
N GLN A 220 17.86 4.45 5.77
CA GLN A 220 18.65 4.46 4.54
C GLN A 220 18.44 3.13 3.84
N LEU A 221 18.12 3.21 2.56
CA LEU A 221 17.97 2.07 1.68
C LEU A 221 19.20 1.97 0.79
N GLY A 222 19.68 0.76 0.56
CA GLY A 222 20.73 0.47 -0.42
C GLY A 222 20.25 -0.56 -1.42
N ARG A 223 20.69 -0.44 -2.66
CA ARG A 223 20.54 -1.51 -3.63
C ARG A 223 21.40 -2.72 -3.26
N VAL A 224 20.89 -3.91 -3.52
CA VAL A 224 21.62 -5.17 -3.38
C VAL A 224 21.53 -5.98 -4.68
N ALA A 225 22.60 -6.70 -5.01
CA ALA A 225 22.67 -7.50 -6.23
C ALA A 225 21.91 -8.84 -6.08
N GLU A 226 21.98 -9.43 -4.88
CA GLU A 226 21.29 -10.66 -4.50
C GLU A 226 20.71 -10.50 -3.09
N GLY A 227 19.51 -11.02 -2.86
CA GLY A 227 18.74 -10.78 -1.64
C GLY A 227 17.88 -9.51 -1.71
N GLY A 228 17.02 -9.31 -0.70
CA GLY A 228 16.01 -8.26 -0.70
C GLY A 228 14.93 -8.52 -1.76
N ARG A 229 13.66 -8.58 -1.35
CA ARG A 229 12.56 -9.01 -2.23
C ARG A 229 12.42 -8.16 -3.50
N GLU A 230 12.81 -6.89 -3.44
CA GLU A 230 12.80 -5.93 -4.56
C GLU A 230 14.20 -5.37 -4.86
N GLY A 231 15.28 -6.13 -4.57
CA GLY A 231 16.66 -5.68 -4.86
C GLY A 231 17.10 -4.44 -4.06
N ILE A 232 16.40 -4.14 -2.98
CA ILE A 232 16.69 -3.09 -2.01
C ILE A 232 16.59 -3.65 -0.59
N VAL A 233 17.38 -3.08 0.32
CA VAL A 233 17.34 -3.40 1.75
C VAL A 233 17.55 -2.14 2.58
N ILE A 234 17.07 -2.17 3.83
CA ILE A 234 17.37 -1.16 4.84
C ILE A 234 18.80 -1.40 5.35
N GLU A 235 19.66 -0.41 5.17
CA GLU A 235 21.05 -0.41 5.65
C GLU A 235 21.20 0.23 7.01
N THR A 236 20.42 1.28 7.30
CA THR A 236 20.48 2.01 8.56
C THR A 236 19.08 2.32 9.06
N TRP A 237 18.93 2.34 10.39
CA TRP A 237 17.69 2.64 11.08
C TRP A 237 17.95 3.63 12.21
N ASP A 238 17.32 4.80 12.18
CA ASP A 238 17.43 5.79 13.23
C ASP A 238 16.08 6.40 13.59
N VAL A 239 15.94 6.90 14.81
CA VAL A 239 14.73 7.59 15.27
C VAL A 239 15.02 9.06 15.42
N LEU A 240 14.20 9.86 14.75
CA LEU A 240 14.24 11.30 14.87
C LEU A 240 13.52 11.69 16.17
N LYS A 241 14.25 12.32 17.09
CA LYS A 241 13.61 12.97 18.24
C LYS A 241 12.76 14.13 17.73
N LYS A 242 11.51 14.18 18.17
CA LYS A 242 10.68 15.38 18.05
C LYS A 242 11.42 16.51 18.78
N LYS A 243 11.86 17.53 18.04
CA LYS A 243 12.38 18.77 18.64
C LYS A 243 11.23 19.56 19.23
#